data_AF-A0A0X1KTX3-F1
#
_entry.id   AF-A0A0X1KTX3-F1
#
_cell.length_a   1.000
_cell.length_b   1.000
_cell.length_c   1.000
_cell.angle_alpha   90.00
_cell.angle_beta   90.00
_cell.angle_gamma   90.00
#
_symmetry.space_group_name_H-M   'P 1'
#
loop_
_entity.id
_entity.type
_entity.pdbx_description
1 polymer ?
#
loop_
_entity_poly.entity_id
_entity_poly.type
_entity_poly.pdbx_seq_one_letter_code
_entity_poly.pdbx_strand_id
1 'polypeptide(L)'
;MGEWSRKILKTWLVLSLLVSFVSVTLAQAPTVYRYDSQTGLWKRVDPKESEIAAQLPSVKDFLNSNVAIPITGTIVLQPPESETVSQMTSKGSNNQNRWYYYMTYPLDGLDRNYEILAGQTEKIGRAKVKSENGRLIVSFTLFGSWLADESHLLVMTEEPTNLSNIDLAPGSFPHKQSYSPTVNHGTYDVALPATPNTDTVYVLLHLSITNGTRKETAWGAGEEENEMCIEFNGGKISWYMKKPGEYVASFLTATIVSSSHPVTVTFSNFDDLSLEGGGEERLLVHYTFTNDLANVESWIRAKDLNGMSLNLQSGERLNMLHKVQLSVQQSGTYRNSATITFTLRAVEDYVEKQ
;
A
#
# COMPACT_ATOMS: atom_id res chain seq x y z
N MET A 1 -3.77 42.54 22.76
CA MET A 1 -3.54 42.40 21.29
C MET A 1 -2.14 41.84 20.98
N GLY A 2 -1.63 40.87 21.77
CA GLY A 2 -0.21 40.45 21.69
C GLY A 2 0.09 38.93 21.80
N GLU A 3 -0.91 38.10 22.13
CA GLU A 3 -0.71 36.64 22.19
C GLU A 3 -1.11 35.92 20.90
N TRP A 4 -2.06 36.47 20.14
CA TRP A 4 -2.56 35.83 18.93
C TRP A 4 -1.53 35.89 17.78
N SER A 5 -0.74 36.97 17.68
CA SER A 5 0.32 37.08 16.66
C SER A 5 1.52 36.19 16.95
N ARG A 6 1.84 35.90 18.22
CA ARG A 6 2.95 35.00 18.59
C ARG A 6 2.68 33.53 18.26
N LYS A 7 1.42 33.09 18.32
CA LYS A 7 1.06 31.72 17.91
C LYS A 7 1.17 31.56 16.39
N ILE A 8 0.64 32.52 15.61
CA ILE A 8 0.67 32.48 14.14
C ILE A 8 2.12 32.52 13.61
N LEU A 9 3.01 33.31 14.23
CA LEU A 9 4.42 33.38 13.83
C LEU A 9 5.19 32.06 14.11
N LYS A 10 4.88 31.36 15.21
CA LYS A 10 5.48 30.06 15.53
C LYS A 10 5.01 28.97 14.57
N THR A 11 3.74 28.97 14.16
CA THR A 11 3.23 27.98 13.21
C THR A 11 3.84 28.16 11.82
N TRP A 12 4.06 29.40 11.37
CA TRP A 12 4.73 29.69 10.09
C TRP A 12 6.21 29.32 10.07
N LEU A 13 6.92 29.50 11.20
CA LEU A 13 8.32 29.08 11.33
C LEU A 13 8.48 27.57 11.38
N VAL A 14 7.57 26.84 12.05
CA VAL A 14 7.57 25.36 12.07
C VAL A 14 7.18 24.79 10.71
N LEU A 15 6.23 25.40 10.00
CA LEU A 15 5.87 25.00 8.63
C LEU A 15 6.99 25.29 7.64
N SER A 16 7.68 26.43 7.75
CA SER A 16 8.88 26.71 6.94
C SER A 16 10.02 25.75 7.28
N LEU A 17 10.23 25.38 8.55
CA LEU A 17 11.27 24.42 8.93
C LEU A 17 10.94 23.00 8.44
N LEU A 18 9.67 22.56 8.49
CA LEU A 18 9.25 21.26 7.96
C LEU A 18 9.36 21.22 6.43
N VAL A 19 8.98 22.29 5.73
CA VAL A 19 9.16 22.42 4.28
C VAL A 19 10.65 22.53 3.90
N SER A 20 11.48 23.09 4.77
CA SER A 20 12.94 23.11 4.58
C SER A 20 13.57 21.73 4.77
N PHE A 21 13.06 20.92 5.72
CA PHE A 21 13.57 19.56 5.97
C PHE A 21 13.17 18.53 4.91
N VAL A 22 12.14 18.81 4.10
CA VAL A 22 11.80 18.00 2.90
C VAL A 22 12.70 18.34 1.70
N SER A 23 13.46 19.44 1.73
CA SER A 23 14.12 19.98 0.52
C SER A 23 15.65 19.80 0.46
N VAL A 24 16.26 19.08 1.40
CA VAL A 24 17.71 18.80 1.35
C VAL A 24 17.99 17.31 1.51
N THR A 25 17.34 16.49 0.70
CA THR A 25 18.08 15.36 0.14
C THR A 25 18.86 15.94 -1.04
N LEU A 26 20.19 16.02 -0.91
CA LEU A 26 21.05 16.22 -2.07
C LEU A 26 20.63 15.15 -3.09
N ALA A 27 19.91 15.55 -4.14
CA ALA A 27 19.61 14.69 -5.27
C ALA A 27 20.95 14.29 -5.88
N GLN A 28 21.55 13.20 -5.37
CA GLN A 28 22.75 12.66 -5.94
C GLN A 28 22.38 12.23 -7.34
N ALA A 29 22.98 12.88 -8.34
CA ALA A 29 22.81 12.48 -9.73
C ALA A 29 23.12 10.98 -9.84
N PRO A 30 22.25 10.18 -10.49
CA PRO A 30 22.45 8.74 -10.58
C PRO A 30 23.83 8.44 -11.17
N THR A 31 24.54 7.48 -10.57
CA THR A 31 25.85 7.08 -11.09
C THR A 31 25.68 6.33 -12.40
N VAL A 32 26.37 6.78 -13.45
CA VAL A 32 26.37 6.18 -14.79
C VAL A 32 27.55 5.23 -14.95
N TYR A 33 27.28 4.06 -15.52
CA TYR A 33 28.27 3.07 -15.87
C TYR A 33 28.26 2.81 -17.38
N ARG A 34 29.44 2.56 -17.96
CA ARG A 34 29.61 2.13 -19.35
C ARG A 34 30.29 0.78 -19.37
N TYR A 35 29.83 -0.09 -20.27
CA TYR A 35 30.43 -1.40 -20.45
C TYR A 35 31.80 -1.29 -21.12
N ASP A 36 32.81 -1.93 -20.55
CA ASP A 36 34.14 -2.07 -21.16
C ASP A 36 34.31 -3.50 -21.70
N SER A 37 34.28 -3.62 -23.03
CA SER A 37 34.42 -4.91 -23.71
C SER A 37 35.80 -5.56 -23.57
N GLN A 38 36.85 -4.81 -23.19
CA GLN A 38 38.18 -5.37 -22.98
C GLN A 38 38.32 -6.06 -21.63
N THR A 39 37.66 -5.50 -20.60
CA THR A 39 37.72 -6.05 -19.24
C THR A 39 36.51 -6.90 -18.88
N GLY A 40 35.42 -6.78 -19.65
CA GLY A 40 34.13 -7.42 -19.36
C GLY A 40 33.37 -6.79 -18.19
N LEU A 41 33.80 -5.61 -17.72
CA LEU A 41 33.29 -4.96 -16.51
C LEU A 41 32.58 -3.64 -16.81
N TRP A 42 31.63 -3.28 -15.94
CA TRP A 42 31.00 -1.96 -15.92
C TRP A 42 31.90 -0.95 -15.23
N LYS A 43 32.32 0.10 -15.95
CA LYS A 43 33.16 1.17 -15.40
C LYS A 43 32.35 2.43 -15.20
N ARG A 44 32.54 3.09 -14.07
CA ARG A 44 31.93 4.40 -13.81
C ARG A 44 32.40 5.40 -14.87
N VAL A 45 31.45 6.14 -15.44
CA VAL A 45 31.72 7.09 -16.52
C VAL A 45 32.14 8.44 -15.95
N ASP A 46 33.12 9.10 -16.59
CA ASP A 46 33.42 10.51 -16.33
C ASP A 46 32.23 11.37 -16.78
N PRO A 47 31.69 12.28 -15.94
CA PRO A 47 30.57 13.15 -16.29
C PRO A 47 30.73 13.91 -17.62
N LYS A 48 31.96 14.17 -18.07
CA LYS A 48 32.24 14.82 -19.38
C LYS A 48 31.84 13.95 -20.57
N GLU A 49 31.84 12.63 -20.41
CA GLU A 49 31.49 11.65 -21.44
C GLU A 49 30.00 11.28 -21.43
N SER A 50 29.42 11.14 -20.22
CA SER A 50 27.98 10.99 -20.04
C SER A 50 27.56 11.39 -18.63
N GLU A 51 26.43 12.07 -18.52
CA GLU A 51 25.81 12.47 -17.26
C GLU A 51 24.29 12.27 -17.32
N ILE A 52 23.68 12.11 -16.14
CA ILE A 52 22.23 12.16 -15.95
C ILE A 52 21.90 13.44 -15.20
N ALA A 53 21.06 14.28 -15.81
CA ALA A 53 20.46 15.41 -15.12
C ALA A 53 19.14 14.96 -14.46
N ALA A 54 19.08 15.01 -13.13
CA ALA A 54 17.84 14.90 -12.38
C ALA A 54 17.25 16.31 -12.21
N GLN A 55 16.08 16.58 -12.79
CA GLN A 55 15.34 17.82 -12.55
C GLN A 55 14.41 17.62 -11.36
N LEU A 56 14.65 18.37 -10.27
CA LEU A 56 13.71 18.45 -9.15
C LEU A 56 12.50 19.33 -9.57
N PRO A 57 11.26 18.91 -9.28
CA PRO A 57 10.08 19.74 -9.54
C PRO A 57 10.07 20.99 -8.65
N SER A 58 9.47 22.07 -9.13
CA SER A 58 9.23 23.25 -8.29
C SER A 58 8.03 23.01 -7.37
N VAL A 59 7.98 23.68 -6.21
CA VAL A 59 6.85 23.61 -5.25
C VAL A 59 5.50 23.94 -5.92
N LYS A 60 5.51 24.71 -7.01
CA LYS A 60 4.32 25.09 -7.78
C LYS A 60 3.76 23.95 -8.64
N ASP A 61 4.60 22.99 -9.03
CA ASP A 61 4.21 21.86 -9.88
C ASP A 61 3.53 20.73 -9.08
N PHE A 62 3.72 20.73 -7.75
CA PHE A 62 3.17 19.72 -6.84
C PHE A 62 1.64 19.79 -6.67
N LEU A 63 1.00 20.91 -7.02
CA LEU A 63 -0.42 21.19 -6.73
C LEU A 63 -1.36 21.07 -7.94
N ASN A 64 -0.87 20.68 -9.12
CA ASN A 64 -1.69 20.56 -10.33
C ASN A 64 -1.81 19.09 -10.79
N SER A 65 -3.05 18.62 -10.92
CA SER A 65 -3.44 17.20 -11.09
C SER A 65 -3.15 16.53 -12.43
N ASN A 66 -2.32 17.11 -13.30
CA ASN A 66 -2.04 16.54 -14.64
C ASN A 66 -0.56 16.65 -15.08
N VAL A 67 0.39 16.75 -14.15
CA VAL A 67 1.83 16.79 -14.48
C VAL A 67 2.48 15.46 -14.11
N ALA A 68 3.18 14.83 -15.07
CA ALA A 68 4.04 13.68 -14.80
C ALA A 68 5.30 14.16 -14.05
N ILE A 69 5.28 14.03 -12.72
CA ILE A 69 6.36 14.49 -11.85
C ILE A 69 7.35 13.33 -11.63
N PRO A 70 8.66 13.57 -11.76
CA PRO A 70 9.67 12.67 -11.23
C PRO A 70 9.72 12.77 -9.69
N ILE A 71 9.19 11.76 -9.00
CA ILE A 71 8.99 11.82 -7.55
C ILE A 71 10.16 11.14 -6.85
N THR A 72 11.02 11.94 -6.21
CA THR A 72 11.77 11.51 -5.02
C THR A 72 10.94 11.89 -3.80
N GLY A 73 10.41 10.92 -3.05
CA GLY A 73 9.55 11.18 -1.90
C GLY A 73 8.73 9.97 -1.42
N THR A 74 8.12 10.09 -0.24
CA THR A 74 7.18 9.11 0.29
C THR A 74 5.77 9.44 -0.20
N ILE A 75 5.11 8.49 -0.85
CA ILE A 75 3.69 8.58 -1.19
C ILE A 75 2.95 7.64 -0.25
N VAL A 76 2.14 8.21 0.63
CA VAL A 76 1.15 7.46 1.41
C VAL A 76 -0.13 7.47 0.60
N LEU A 77 -0.51 6.33 0.04
CA LEU A 77 -1.81 6.17 -0.60
C LEU A 77 -2.77 5.72 0.49
N GLN A 78 -3.46 6.68 1.11
CA GLN A 78 -4.64 6.39 1.91
C GLN A 78 -5.79 6.09 0.93
N PRO A 79 -6.64 5.09 1.20
CA PRO A 79 -7.83 4.88 0.39
C PRO A 79 -8.62 6.20 0.32
N PRO A 80 -9.26 6.52 -0.83
CA PRO A 80 -10.11 7.69 -0.90
C PRO A 80 -11.09 7.60 0.26
N GLU A 81 -11.07 8.60 1.14
CA GLU A 81 -12.15 8.78 2.11
C GLU A 81 -13.42 8.80 1.27
N SER A 82 -14.20 7.72 1.34
CA SER A 82 -15.51 7.73 0.72
C SER A 82 -16.23 8.94 1.30
N GLU A 83 -16.62 9.90 0.47
CA GLU A 83 -17.26 11.15 0.90
C GLU A 83 -18.62 10.93 1.60
N THR A 84 -19.02 9.66 1.80
CA THR A 84 -20.15 9.25 2.64
C THR A 84 -19.76 8.63 4.00
N VAL A 85 -18.49 8.41 4.29
CA VAL A 85 -18.04 7.99 5.62
C VAL A 85 -17.76 9.26 6.44
N SER A 86 -18.84 9.91 6.86
CA SER A 86 -18.80 10.90 7.94
C SER A 86 -18.05 10.27 9.11
N GLN A 87 -16.84 10.75 9.40
CA GLN A 87 -16.14 10.52 10.65
C GLN A 87 -16.31 9.08 11.17
N MET A 88 -15.68 8.10 10.54
CA MET A 88 -15.31 6.87 11.27
C MET A 88 -14.23 7.25 12.26
N THR A 89 -14.66 7.94 13.30
CA THR A 89 -13.94 7.94 14.53
C THR A 89 -13.78 6.47 14.92
N SER A 90 -12.54 6.00 14.97
CA SER A 90 -12.08 5.29 16.16
C SER A 90 -12.33 6.21 17.36
N LYS A 91 -13.60 6.44 17.70
CA LYS A 91 -14.01 7.02 18.96
C LYS A 91 -13.82 5.88 19.95
N GLY A 92 -12.56 5.66 20.31
CA GLY A 92 -12.19 5.84 21.71
C GLY A 92 -12.60 7.25 22.16
N SER A 93 -13.89 7.57 22.10
CA SER A 93 -14.45 8.74 22.75
C SER A 93 -14.47 8.37 24.22
N ASN A 94 -13.54 8.89 25.00
CA ASN A 94 -13.75 9.43 26.35
C ASN A 94 -14.88 8.84 27.22
N ASN A 95 -15.11 7.53 27.18
CA ASN A 95 -16.01 6.79 28.04
C ASN A 95 -15.23 5.56 28.49
N GLN A 96 -14.50 5.73 29.59
CA GLN A 96 -13.61 4.75 30.23
C GLN A 96 -14.33 3.47 30.75
N ASN A 97 -15.51 3.09 30.24
CA ASN A 97 -16.38 2.09 30.86
C ASN A 97 -17.15 1.13 29.91
N ARG A 98 -16.83 1.08 28.61
CA ARG A 98 -17.43 0.04 27.72
C ARG A 98 -16.52 -1.19 27.65
N TRP A 99 -17.10 -2.36 27.94
CA TRP A 99 -16.37 -3.64 28.03
C TRP A 99 -16.51 -4.52 26.77
N TYR A 100 -17.16 -4.01 25.73
CA TYR A 100 -17.42 -4.70 24.46
C TYR A 100 -16.96 -3.85 23.27
N TYR A 101 -16.77 -4.51 22.12
CA TYR A 101 -16.50 -3.87 20.83
C TYR A 101 -17.53 -4.32 19.79
N TYR A 102 -17.63 -3.55 18.72
CA TYR A 102 -18.45 -3.87 17.56
C TYR A 102 -17.76 -3.38 16.29
N MET A 103 -18.07 -4.06 15.19
CA MET A 103 -17.64 -3.71 13.85
C MET A 103 -18.77 -2.92 13.17
N THR A 104 -18.41 -1.83 12.49
CA THR A 104 -19.36 -1.05 11.68
C THR A 104 -19.18 -1.45 10.22
N TYR A 105 -20.21 -2.04 9.62
CA TYR A 105 -20.16 -2.57 8.25
C TYR A 105 -21.19 -1.86 7.36
N PRO A 106 -20.74 -0.97 6.45
CA PRO A 106 -21.58 -0.42 5.39
C PRO A 106 -22.08 -1.52 4.45
N LEU A 107 -23.36 -1.45 4.04
CA LEU A 107 -23.96 -2.38 3.08
C LEU A 107 -23.69 -1.93 1.64
N ASP A 108 -22.42 -1.70 1.33
CA ASP A 108 -21.92 -1.24 0.02
C ASP A 108 -21.52 -2.39 -0.92
N GLY A 109 -21.66 -3.63 -0.46
CA GLY A 109 -21.30 -4.84 -1.21
C GLY A 109 -19.81 -5.15 -1.23
N LEU A 110 -18.98 -4.41 -0.48
CA LEU A 110 -17.55 -4.69 -0.34
C LEU A 110 -17.29 -5.59 0.85
N ASP A 111 -16.33 -6.50 0.70
CA ASP A 111 -15.79 -7.29 1.80
C ASP A 111 -14.91 -6.41 2.69
N ARG A 112 -15.08 -6.48 4.02
CA ARG A 112 -14.26 -5.71 4.97
C ARG A 112 -13.61 -6.64 5.99
N ASN A 113 -12.38 -6.30 6.37
CA ASN A 113 -11.60 -6.97 7.39
C ASN A 113 -11.56 -6.12 8.66
N TYR A 114 -11.66 -6.76 9.81
CA TYR A 114 -11.65 -6.11 11.12
C TYR A 114 -10.68 -6.84 12.03
N GLU A 115 -10.09 -6.13 12.97
CA GLU A 115 -9.20 -6.72 13.95
C GLU A 115 -9.97 -7.52 15.00
N ILE A 116 -9.38 -8.62 15.48
CA ILE A 116 -9.87 -9.33 16.66
C ILE A 116 -8.91 -9.06 17.83
N LEU A 117 -9.41 -8.41 18.87
CA LEU A 117 -8.63 -8.01 20.04
C LEU A 117 -8.96 -8.86 21.25
N ALA A 118 -7.97 -9.58 21.79
CA ALA A 118 -8.03 -10.25 23.08
C ALA A 118 -7.68 -9.26 24.21
N GLY A 119 -8.38 -9.35 25.33
CA GLY A 119 -8.12 -8.47 26.48
C GLY A 119 -8.18 -6.97 26.13
N GLN A 120 -8.99 -6.62 25.12
CA GLN A 120 -9.20 -5.25 24.60
C GLN A 120 -8.01 -4.61 23.86
N THR A 121 -6.83 -5.25 23.82
CA THR A 121 -5.60 -4.59 23.34
C THR A 121 -4.70 -5.47 22.47
N GLU A 122 -4.75 -6.80 22.61
CA GLU A 122 -3.88 -7.69 21.87
C GLU A 122 -4.55 -8.15 20.58
N LYS A 123 -4.00 -7.79 19.41
CA LYS A 123 -4.46 -8.32 18.12
C LYS A 123 -4.08 -9.80 18.01
N ILE A 124 -5.08 -10.65 17.86
CA ILE A 124 -4.91 -12.12 17.83
C ILE A 124 -5.56 -12.78 16.61
N GLY A 125 -6.17 -11.99 15.73
CA GLY A 125 -6.88 -12.51 14.58
C GLY A 125 -7.53 -11.43 13.74
N ARG A 126 -8.29 -11.88 12.76
CA ARG A 126 -9.04 -11.06 11.81
C ARG A 126 -10.46 -11.61 11.69
N ALA A 127 -11.44 -10.70 11.69
CA ALA A 127 -12.80 -10.98 11.29
C ALA A 127 -13.04 -10.45 9.88
N LYS A 128 -13.80 -11.18 9.07
CA LYS A 128 -14.22 -10.74 7.73
C LYS A 128 -15.73 -10.66 7.69
N VAL A 129 -16.26 -9.55 7.18
CA VAL A 129 -17.68 -9.32 6.99
C VAL A 129 -17.97 -9.12 5.50
N LYS A 130 -18.91 -9.88 4.97
CA LYS A 130 -19.39 -9.80 3.58
C LYS A 130 -20.91 -9.77 3.56
N SER A 131 -21.49 -8.98 2.65
CA SER A 131 -22.92 -9.05 2.32
C SER A 131 -23.13 -9.63 0.92
N GLU A 132 -23.99 -10.65 0.82
CA GLU A 132 -24.29 -11.33 -0.45
C GLU A 132 -25.71 -11.89 -0.41
N ASN A 133 -26.49 -11.63 -1.47
CA ASN A 133 -27.85 -12.17 -1.64
C ASN A 133 -28.79 -11.96 -0.44
N GLY A 134 -28.71 -10.80 0.23
CA GLY A 134 -29.53 -10.50 1.41
C GLY A 134 -29.07 -11.18 2.70
N ARG A 135 -27.87 -11.75 2.70
CA ARG A 135 -27.26 -12.43 3.85
C ARG A 135 -25.95 -11.75 4.24
N LEU A 136 -25.62 -11.83 5.52
CA LEU A 136 -24.35 -11.38 6.07
C LEU A 136 -23.53 -12.61 6.45
N ILE A 137 -22.35 -12.72 5.85
CA ILE A 137 -21.37 -13.76 6.15
C ILE A 137 -20.30 -13.12 7.03
N VAL A 138 -20.20 -13.60 8.27
CA VAL A 138 -19.22 -13.11 9.25
C VAL A 138 -18.32 -14.28 9.61
N SER A 139 -17.03 -14.20 9.26
CA SER A 139 -16.05 -15.22 9.60
C SER A 139 -14.94 -14.65 10.47
N PHE A 140 -14.24 -15.53 11.19
CA PHE A 140 -13.04 -15.19 11.93
C PHE A 140 -11.90 -16.16 11.61
N THR A 141 -10.68 -15.66 11.74
CA THR A 141 -9.44 -16.45 11.72
C THR A 141 -8.51 -15.94 12.81
N LEU A 142 -8.03 -16.84 13.65
CA LEU A 142 -7.11 -16.57 14.74
C LEU A 142 -5.68 -16.89 14.34
N PHE A 143 -4.74 -16.08 14.82
CA PHE A 143 -3.32 -16.18 14.51
C PHE A 143 -2.53 -16.87 15.63
N GLY A 144 -1.37 -17.42 15.26
CA GLY A 144 -0.47 -18.07 16.21
C GLY A 144 -1.10 -19.30 16.84
N SER A 145 -1.03 -19.39 18.18
CA SER A 145 -1.55 -20.53 18.95
C SER A 145 -2.96 -20.31 19.52
N TRP A 146 -3.62 -19.21 19.16
CA TRP A 146 -4.97 -18.91 19.66
C TRP A 146 -6.04 -19.76 18.98
N LEU A 147 -6.93 -20.35 19.79
CA LEU A 147 -8.05 -21.19 19.38
C LEU A 147 -9.32 -20.74 20.13
N ALA A 148 -10.47 -20.84 19.49
CA ALA A 148 -11.78 -20.58 20.08
C ALA A 148 -12.45 -21.89 20.53
N ASP A 149 -12.98 -21.90 21.75
CA ASP A 149 -13.91 -22.92 22.25
C ASP A 149 -15.37 -22.48 22.13
N GLU A 150 -15.64 -21.17 22.03
CA GLU A 150 -16.97 -20.63 21.82
C GLU A 150 -16.94 -19.32 21.02
N SER A 151 -17.99 -19.06 20.25
CA SER A 151 -18.20 -17.78 19.57
C SER A 151 -19.66 -17.35 19.66
N HIS A 152 -19.89 -16.04 19.68
CA HIS A 152 -21.19 -15.39 19.77
C HIS A 152 -21.28 -14.26 18.75
N LEU A 153 -22.43 -14.13 18.10
CA LEU A 153 -22.69 -13.10 17.11
C LEU A 153 -24.05 -12.43 17.33
N LEU A 154 -24.01 -11.10 17.40
CA LEU A 154 -25.19 -10.24 17.35
C LEU A 154 -25.02 -9.23 16.20
N VAL A 155 -26.06 -9.10 15.37
CA VAL A 155 -26.10 -8.17 14.24
C VAL A 155 -27.27 -7.22 14.45
N MET A 156 -27.01 -5.92 14.29
CA MET A 156 -27.97 -4.86 14.55
C MET A 156 -27.94 -3.79 13.47
N THR A 157 -29.02 -3.03 13.36
CA THR A 157 -29.16 -1.89 12.43
C THR A 157 -29.05 -0.54 13.12
N GLU A 158 -29.16 -0.53 14.44
CA GLU A 158 -28.95 0.64 15.28
C GLU A 158 -27.62 0.52 16.00
N GLU A 159 -26.90 1.64 16.13
CA GLU A 159 -25.62 1.65 16.82
C GLU A 159 -25.82 1.25 18.30
N PRO A 160 -25.01 0.33 18.85
CA PRO A 160 -25.20 -0.22 20.20
C PRO A 160 -24.81 0.77 21.31
N THR A 161 -25.29 2.01 21.28
CA THR A 161 -24.93 3.08 22.22
C THR A 161 -25.79 3.10 23.48
N ASN A 162 -27.03 2.61 23.38
CA ASN A 162 -28.07 2.69 24.43
C ASN A 162 -28.52 1.31 24.95
N LEU A 163 -27.77 0.25 24.66
CA LEU A 163 -28.12 -1.10 25.10
C LEU A 163 -27.72 -1.33 26.55
N SER A 164 -28.54 -2.12 27.25
CA SER A 164 -28.23 -2.51 28.61
C SER A 164 -27.13 -3.59 28.63
N ASN A 165 -26.43 -3.74 29.76
CA ASN A 165 -25.40 -4.79 29.91
C ASN A 165 -25.95 -6.21 29.70
N ILE A 166 -27.25 -6.44 29.94
CA ILE A 166 -27.85 -7.77 29.75
C ILE A 166 -28.11 -8.09 28.27
N ASP A 167 -28.43 -7.07 27.47
CA ASP A 167 -28.60 -7.20 26.02
C ASP A 167 -27.26 -7.41 25.31
N LEU A 168 -26.19 -6.87 25.90
CA LEU A 168 -24.81 -6.98 25.41
C LEU A 168 -24.04 -8.19 25.96
N ALA A 169 -24.64 -8.95 26.87
CA ALA A 169 -24.04 -10.18 27.39
C ALA A 169 -23.88 -11.20 26.26
N PRO A 170 -22.66 -11.70 25.95
CA PRO A 170 -22.46 -12.59 24.81
C PRO A 170 -23.34 -13.84 24.83
N GLY A 171 -23.65 -14.39 26.01
CA GLY A 171 -24.55 -15.55 26.15
C GLY A 171 -26.02 -15.29 25.77
N SER A 172 -26.43 -14.02 25.68
CA SER A 172 -27.76 -13.59 25.22
C SER A 172 -27.85 -13.41 23.71
N PHE A 173 -26.73 -13.53 22.98
CA PHE A 173 -26.71 -13.27 21.54
C PHE A 173 -27.52 -14.34 20.77
N PRO A 174 -28.26 -13.95 19.71
CA PRO A 174 -29.11 -14.87 18.95
C PRO A 174 -28.33 -16.01 18.27
N HIS A 175 -27.08 -15.75 17.91
CA HIS A 175 -26.23 -16.71 17.21
C HIS A 175 -25.04 -17.09 18.09
N LYS A 176 -24.85 -18.40 18.27
CA LYS A 176 -23.76 -18.96 19.07
C LYS A 176 -23.31 -20.30 18.53
N GLN A 177 -22.01 -20.57 18.66
CA GLN A 177 -21.39 -21.82 18.28
C GLN A 177 -20.37 -22.23 19.35
N SER A 178 -20.43 -23.49 19.78
CA SER A 178 -19.44 -24.11 20.66
C SER A 178 -18.58 -25.08 19.85
N TYR A 179 -17.29 -25.15 20.15
CA TYR A 179 -16.32 -25.92 19.38
C TYR A 179 -15.66 -26.99 20.24
N SER A 180 -15.74 -28.25 19.78
CA SER A 180 -15.03 -29.38 20.37
C SER A 180 -14.60 -30.33 19.24
N PRO A 181 -13.30 -30.37 18.87
CA PRO A 181 -12.17 -29.64 19.43
C PRO A 181 -12.23 -28.12 19.17
N THR A 182 -11.38 -27.35 19.86
CA THR A 182 -11.24 -25.89 19.63
C THR A 182 -10.71 -25.60 18.24
N VAL A 183 -11.15 -24.48 17.64
CA VAL A 183 -10.85 -24.13 16.24
C VAL A 183 -10.13 -22.79 16.14
N ASN A 184 -9.34 -22.59 15.09
CA ASN A 184 -8.76 -21.27 14.79
C ASN A 184 -9.60 -20.45 13.80
N HIS A 185 -10.72 -20.96 13.33
CA HIS A 185 -11.60 -20.27 12.38
C HIS A 185 -13.06 -20.69 12.58
N GLY A 186 -13.98 -19.85 12.13
CA GLY A 186 -15.40 -20.14 12.15
C GLY A 186 -16.17 -19.14 11.31
N THR A 187 -17.39 -19.51 10.94
CA THR A 187 -18.24 -18.72 10.04
C THR A 187 -19.69 -18.75 10.52
N TYR A 188 -20.28 -17.56 10.52
CA TYR A 188 -21.71 -17.34 10.63
C TYR A 188 -22.26 -16.92 9.27
N ASP A 189 -23.42 -17.47 8.95
CA ASP A 189 -24.21 -17.06 7.80
C ASP A 189 -25.61 -16.69 8.31
N VAL A 190 -25.89 -15.39 8.37
CA VAL A 190 -27.12 -14.85 8.97
C VAL A 190 -27.89 -14.02 7.97
N ALA A 191 -29.22 -14.02 8.08
CA ALA A 191 -30.05 -13.13 7.26
C ALA A 191 -29.77 -11.67 7.65
N LEU A 192 -29.67 -10.77 6.67
CA LEU A 192 -29.64 -9.34 6.97
C LEU A 192 -30.95 -8.93 7.65
N PRO A 193 -30.91 -8.12 8.73
CA PRO A 193 -32.11 -7.61 9.35
C PRO A 193 -32.97 -6.88 8.31
N ALA A 194 -34.26 -7.23 8.22
CA ALA A 194 -35.19 -6.65 7.26
C ALA A 194 -35.62 -5.25 7.73
N THR A 195 -34.87 -4.23 7.33
CA THR A 195 -35.18 -2.84 7.65
C THR A 195 -35.11 -1.98 6.38
N PRO A 196 -36.19 -1.29 6.01
CA PRO A 196 -36.12 -0.33 4.90
C PRO A 196 -35.17 0.81 5.28
N ASN A 197 -34.17 1.08 4.44
CA ASN A 197 -33.22 2.20 4.50
C ASN A 197 -32.05 2.07 5.49
N THR A 198 -31.55 0.86 5.77
CA THR A 198 -30.29 0.69 6.49
C THR A 198 -29.13 0.58 5.53
N ASP A 199 -28.25 1.58 5.53
CA ASP A 199 -27.01 1.59 4.74
C ASP A 199 -25.83 0.98 5.53
N THR A 200 -26.04 0.61 6.79
CA THR A 200 -25.00 0.12 7.71
C THR A 200 -25.58 -0.86 8.71
N VAL A 201 -24.79 -1.87 9.07
CA VAL A 201 -25.06 -2.80 10.17
C VAL A 201 -23.91 -2.79 11.16
N TYR A 202 -24.22 -3.08 12.42
CA TYR A 202 -23.28 -3.20 13.53
C TYR A 202 -23.19 -4.66 13.94
N VAL A 203 -21.96 -5.17 13.98
CA VAL A 203 -21.69 -6.60 14.21
C VAL A 203 -20.87 -6.76 15.48
N LEU A 204 -21.45 -7.42 16.47
CA LEU A 204 -20.81 -7.78 17.72
C LEU A 204 -20.37 -9.25 17.62
N LEU A 205 -19.09 -9.45 17.30
CA LEU A 205 -18.48 -10.77 17.31
C LEU A 205 -17.66 -10.92 18.59
N HIS A 206 -18.04 -11.87 19.44
CA HIS A 206 -17.33 -12.22 20.67
C HIS A 206 -16.80 -13.66 20.58
N LEU A 207 -15.58 -13.89 21.06
CA LEU A 207 -14.95 -15.20 21.12
C LEU A 207 -14.49 -15.51 22.55
N SER A 208 -14.76 -16.73 23.02
CA SER A 208 -14.00 -17.32 24.13
C SER A 208 -12.82 -18.09 23.53
N ILE A 209 -11.62 -17.79 24.01
CA ILE A 209 -10.38 -18.22 23.37
C ILE A 209 -9.37 -18.76 24.38
N THR A 210 -8.47 -19.61 23.88
CA THR A 210 -7.32 -20.11 24.61
C THR A 210 -6.11 -20.25 23.69
N ASN A 211 -4.90 -20.10 24.25
CA ASN A 211 -3.66 -20.43 23.54
C ASN A 211 -2.91 -21.62 24.18
N GLY A 212 -3.63 -22.43 24.96
CA GLY A 212 -3.09 -23.53 25.76
C GLY A 212 -2.51 -23.12 27.12
N THR A 213 -2.13 -21.85 27.30
CA THR A 213 -1.58 -21.33 28.57
C THR A 213 -2.53 -20.38 29.28
N ARG A 214 -3.22 -19.51 28.54
CA ARG A 214 -4.24 -18.58 29.05
C ARG A 214 -5.58 -18.81 28.38
N LYS A 215 -6.64 -18.42 29.08
CA LYS A 215 -7.99 -18.24 28.54
C LYS A 215 -8.32 -16.76 28.59
N GLU A 216 -8.97 -16.25 27.56
CA GLU A 216 -9.31 -14.84 27.43
C GLU A 216 -10.63 -14.68 26.65
N THR A 217 -11.18 -13.46 26.65
CA THR A 217 -12.26 -13.08 25.71
C THR A 217 -11.71 -12.16 24.64
N ALA A 218 -12.21 -12.29 23.41
CA ALA A 218 -11.86 -11.40 22.32
C ALA A 218 -13.09 -10.86 21.59
N TRP A 219 -12.92 -9.71 20.96
CA TRP A 219 -13.97 -9.04 20.21
C TRP A 219 -13.48 -8.60 18.83
N GLY A 220 -14.38 -8.63 17.84
CA GLY A 220 -14.23 -7.87 16.61
C GLY A 220 -14.28 -6.36 16.90
N ALA A 221 -13.26 -5.64 16.47
CA ALA A 221 -13.05 -4.23 16.82
C ALA A 221 -13.07 -3.33 15.57
N GLY A 222 -12.04 -2.50 15.40
CA GLY A 222 -11.94 -1.56 14.28
C GLY A 222 -11.74 -2.26 12.94
N GLU A 223 -12.19 -1.61 11.87
CA GLU A 223 -11.84 -2.01 10.50
C GLU A 223 -10.31 -1.95 10.36
N GLU A 224 -9.73 -2.97 9.75
CA GLU A 224 -8.30 -3.00 9.48
C GLU A 224 -8.02 -1.98 8.36
N GLU A 225 -7.22 -0.96 8.68
CA GLU A 225 -6.91 0.10 7.73
C GLU A 225 -6.13 -0.47 6.52
N ASN A 226 -6.69 -0.30 5.32
CA ASN A 226 -6.05 -0.69 4.07
C ASN A 226 -4.98 0.32 3.71
N GLU A 227 -3.84 0.26 4.41
CA GLU A 227 -2.75 1.21 4.20
C GLU A 227 -1.62 0.63 3.35
N MET A 228 -1.02 1.52 2.56
CA MET A 228 0.23 1.28 1.87
C MET A 228 1.07 2.56 1.88
N CYS A 229 2.29 2.43 2.38
CA CYS A 229 3.30 3.47 2.38
C CYS A 229 4.44 3.03 1.47
N ILE A 230 4.71 3.82 0.43
CA ILE A 230 5.82 3.55 -0.49
C ILE A 230 6.77 4.73 -0.48
N GLU A 231 8.04 4.43 -0.29
CA GLU A 231 9.12 5.39 -0.52
C GLU A 231 9.65 5.21 -1.94
N PHE A 232 9.69 6.31 -2.69
CA PHE A 232 10.20 6.35 -4.06
C PHE A 232 11.47 7.16 -4.14
N ASN A 233 12.43 6.60 -4.87
CA ASN A 233 13.58 7.31 -5.37
C ASN A 233 13.76 7.00 -6.85
N GLY A 234 13.26 7.90 -7.70
CA GLY A 234 13.42 7.83 -9.13
C GLY A 234 13.03 9.16 -9.75
N GLY A 235 13.44 9.39 -10.99
CA GLY A 235 13.10 10.65 -11.63
C GLY A 235 13.22 10.64 -13.14
N LYS A 236 13.02 11.81 -13.74
CA LYS A 236 13.09 12.03 -15.17
C LYS A 236 14.53 11.85 -15.57
N ILE A 237 14.84 10.74 -16.23
CA ILE A 237 16.20 10.45 -16.66
C ILE A 237 16.45 11.11 -18.00
N SER A 238 17.27 12.15 -17.98
CA SER A 238 17.79 12.79 -19.19
C SER A 238 19.24 12.34 -19.38
N TRP A 239 19.45 11.48 -20.37
CA TRP A 239 20.78 11.01 -20.75
C TRP A 239 21.42 12.00 -21.71
N TYR A 240 22.64 12.44 -21.40
CA TYR A 240 23.50 13.13 -22.35
C TYR A 240 24.63 12.17 -22.74
N MET A 241 24.56 11.61 -23.95
CA MET A 241 25.52 10.61 -24.44
C MET A 241 26.21 11.14 -25.70
N LYS A 242 27.55 11.15 -25.69
CA LYS A 242 28.36 11.69 -26.81
C LYS A 242 29.11 10.62 -27.59
N LYS A 243 29.22 9.41 -27.07
CA LYS A 243 30.02 8.32 -27.64
C LYS A 243 29.20 7.05 -27.76
N PRO A 244 29.38 6.24 -28.82
CA PRO A 244 28.79 4.91 -28.90
C PRO A 244 29.20 4.02 -27.73
N GLY A 245 28.28 3.18 -27.26
CA GLY A 245 28.50 2.22 -26.18
C GLY A 245 27.20 1.79 -25.50
N GLU A 246 27.34 0.87 -24.55
CA GLU A 246 26.26 0.49 -23.64
C GLU A 246 26.39 1.24 -22.33
N TYR A 247 25.30 1.85 -21.89
CA TYR A 247 25.22 2.70 -20.70
C TYR A 247 24.16 2.17 -19.76
N VAL A 248 24.46 2.14 -18.46
CA VAL A 248 23.54 1.71 -17.40
C VAL A 248 23.48 2.74 -16.28
N ALA A 249 22.28 2.98 -15.76
CA ALA A 249 22.06 3.74 -14.54
C ALA A 249 20.84 3.23 -13.75
N SER A 250 20.75 3.66 -12.50
CA SER A 250 19.55 3.46 -11.69
C SER A 250 18.36 4.20 -12.32
N PHE A 251 17.24 3.49 -12.50
CA PHE A 251 16.01 4.03 -13.05
C PHE A 251 15.03 4.43 -11.96
N LEU A 252 14.71 3.47 -11.10
CA LEU A 252 13.75 3.59 -10.03
C LEU A 252 14.17 2.69 -8.87
N THR A 253 14.14 3.23 -7.67
CA THR A 253 14.07 2.47 -6.44
C THR A 253 12.71 2.74 -5.80
N ALA A 254 11.99 1.70 -5.42
CA ALA A 254 10.79 1.80 -4.62
C ALA A 254 10.89 0.85 -3.43
N THR A 255 10.55 1.32 -2.23
CA THR A 255 10.55 0.52 -1.00
C THR A 255 9.14 0.54 -0.42
N ILE A 256 8.55 -0.63 -0.18
CA ILE A 256 7.30 -0.73 0.56
C ILE A 256 7.62 -0.55 2.05
N VAL A 257 7.46 0.66 2.57
CA VAL A 257 7.79 0.99 3.96
C VAL A 257 6.86 0.27 4.92
N SER A 258 5.57 0.29 4.60
CA SER A 258 4.53 -0.48 5.30
C SER A 258 3.41 -0.82 4.33
N SER A 259 2.79 -1.99 4.50
CA SER A 259 1.57 -2.33 3.79
C SER A 259 0.73 -3.30 4.63
N SER A 260 -0.59 -3.12 4.59
CA SER A 260 -1.57 -4.01 5.23
C SER A 260 -1.78 -5.31 4.45
N HIS A 261 -1.47 -5.30 3.14
CA HIS A 261 -1.66 -6.40 2.19
C HIS A 261 -0.53 -6.41 1.15
N PRO A 262 -0.36 -7.51 0.38
CA PRO A 262 0.61 -7.56 -0.71
C PRO A 262 0.39 -6.46 -1.75
N VAL A 263 1.47 -5.85 -2.20
CA VAL A 263 1.48 -4.79 -3.21
C VAL A 263 1.85 -5.37 -4.57
N THR A 264 1.00 -5.17 -5.56
CA THR A 264 1.29 -5.55 -6.94
C THR A 264 1.88 -4.38 -7.69
N VAL A 265 3.00 -4.59 -8.36
CA VAL A 265 3.62 -3.61 -9.25
C VAL A 265 3.38 -4.05 -10.68
N THR A 266 2.79 -3.19 -11.50
CA THR A 266 2.55 -3.46 -12.93
C THR A 266 3.18 -2.37 -13.80
N PHE A 267 3.45 -2.73 -15.05
CA PHE A 267 4.17 -1.88 -16.01
C PHE A 267 3.34 -1.72 -17.28
N SER A 268 3.28 -0.49 -17.79
CA SER A 268 2.59 -0.17 -19.05
C SER A 268 3.30 0.94 -19.83
N ASN A 269 3.07 0.94 -21.14
CA ASN A 269 3.61 1.92 -22.10
C ASN A 269 5.14 1.99 -22.19
N PHE A 270 5.86 0.96 -21.71
CA PHE A 270 7.30 0.84 -21.94
C PHE A 270 7.57 0.51 -23.41
N ASP A 271 8.46 1.25 -24.06
CA ASP A 271 8.89 0.99 -25.43
C ASP A 271 10.33 1.54 -25.63
N ASP A 272 10.94 1.19 -26.76
CA ASP A 272 12.21 1.79 -27.18
C ASP A 272 12.05 3.30 -27.42
N LEU A 273 13.11 4.08 -27.17
CA LEU A 273 13.01 5.53 -27.30
C LEU A 273 12.90 5.92 -28.78
N SER A 274 11.96 6.82 -29.09
CA SER A 274 11.76 7.37 -30.44
C SER A 274 12.39 8.75 -30.58
N LEU A 275 12.91 9.05 -31.77
CA LEU A 275 13.45 10.37 -32.11
C LEU A 275 12.36 11.46 -32.04
N GLU A 276 12.62 12.53 -31.29
CA GLU A 276 11.78 13.70 -31.20
C GLU A 276 11.79 14.45 -32.54
N GLY A 277 10.61 14.73 -33.10
CA GLY A 277 10.45 15.32 -34.43
C GLY A 277 10.12 14.31 -35.55
N GLY A 278 10.05 13.01 -35.23
CA GLY A 278 9.65 11.95 -36.15
C GLY A 278 10.83 11.25 -36.84
N GLY A 279 10.65 9.97 -37.14
CA GLY A 279 11.67 9.09 -37.72
C GLY A 279 11.43 7.63 -37.33
N GLU A 280 11.88 6.70 -38.16
CA GLU A 280 11.77 5.26 -37.89
C GLU A 280 12.87 4.74 -36.95
N GLU A 281 13.88 5.56 -36.68
CA GLU A 281 15.00 5.17 -35.84
C GLU A 281 14.61 5.11 -34.35
N ARG A 282 15.00 4.00 -33.71
CA ARG A 282 14.73 3.72 -32.30
C ARG A 282 16.02 3.49 -31.55
N LEU A 283 16.08 4.00 -30.32
CA LEU A 283 17.15 3.70 -29.38
C LEU A 283 16.68 2.58 -28.46
N LEU A 284 17.34 1.42 -28.58
CA LEU A 284 16.97 0.23 -27.83
C LEU A 284 17.19 0.40 -26.33
N VAL A 285 16.16 0.06 -25.55
CA VAL A 285 16.14 0.20 -24.11
C VAL A 285 15.87 -1.13 -23.43
N HIS A 286 16.63 -1.41 -22.38
CA HIS A 286 16.44 -2.58 -21.54
C HIS A 286 16.41 -2.21 -20.07
N TYR A 287 15.78 -3.09 -19.29
CA TYR A 287 15.67 -2.96 -17.85
C TYR A 287 16.03 -4.27 -17.15
N THR A 288 16.33 -4.18 -15.87
CA THR A 288 16.50 -5.35 -15.01
C THR A 288 16.16 -5.00 -13.57
N PHE A 289 15.79 -6.00 -12.78
CA PHE A 289 15.47 -5.85 -11.36
C PHE A 289 16.60 -6.47 -10.55
N THR A 290 17.50 -5.65 -10.01
CA THR A 290 18.65 -6.12 -9.24
C THR A 290 19.22 -5.01 -8.37
N ASN A 291 19.82 -5.37 -7.25
CA ASN A 291 20.61 -4.45 -6.42
C ASN A 291 22.11 -4.48 -6.78
N ASP A 292 22.54 -5.44 -7.60
CA ASP A 292 23.94 -5.66 -7.95
C ASP A 292 24.13 -5.70 -9.47
N LEU A 293 24.74 -4.63 -10.00
CA LEU A 293 25.06 -4.50 -11.42
C LEU A 293 26.11 -5.53 -11.89
N ALA A 294 26.95 -6.06 -10.99
CA ALA A 294 27.96 -7.05 -11.37
C ALA A 294 27.35 -8.41 -11.68
N ASN A 295 26.18 -8.72 -11.11
CA ASN A 295 25.53 -10.03 -11.15
C ASN A 295 24.18 -9.99 -11.88
N VAL A 296 24.06 -9.17 -12.93
CA VAL A 296 22.85 -9.13 -13.76
C VAL A 296 22.74 -10.40 -14.60
N GLU A 297 21.78 -11.26 -14.26
CA GLU A 297 21.53 -12.51 -15.00
C GLU A 297 20.90 -12.26 -16.38
N SER A 298 19.96 -11.31 -16.46
CA SER A 298 19.26 -11.01 -17.70
C SER A 298 18.75 -9.57 -17.78
N TRP A 299 18.57 -9.11 -19.03
CA TRP A 299 18.02 -7.81 -19.39
C TRP A 299 16.70 -8.02 -20.13
N ILE A 300 15.67 -7.30 -19.69
CA ILE A 300 14.31 -7.33 -20.25
C ILE A 300 14.19 -6.15 -21.23
N ARG A 301 13.70 -6.38 -22.45
CA ARG A 301 13.43 -5.26 -23.38
C ARG A 301 12.30 -4.40 -22.85
N ALA A 302 12.34 -3.09 -23.11
CA ALA A 302 11.31 -2.15 -22.65
C ALA A 302 9.89 -2.67 -22.92
N LYS A 303 9.58 -3.03 -24.16
CA LYS A 303 8.25 -3.52 -24.54
C LYS A 303 7.80 -4.80 -23.81
N ASP A 304 8.75 -5.65 -23.43
CA ASP A 304 8.49 -6.95 -22.81
C ASP A 304 8.21 -6.80 -21.28
N LEU A 305 8.42 -5.61 -20.71
CA LEU A 305 7.93 -5.27 -19.37
C LEU A 305 6.41 -5.12 -19.32
N ASN A 306 5.79 -4.70 -20.42
CA ASN A 306 4.35 -4.45 -20.43
C ASN A 306 3.59 -5.75 -20.14
N GLY A 307 2.71 -5.72 -19.14
CA GLY A 307 1.98 -6.90 -18.69
C GLY A 307 2.72 -7.79 -17.68
N MET A 308 3.97 -7.47 -17.33
CA MET A 308 4.61 -8.08 -16.16
C MET A 308 3.99 -7.55 -14.87
N SER A 309 3.97 -8.40 -13.84
CA SER A 309 3.56 -8.04 -12.49
C SER A 309 4.55 -8.57 -11.47
N LEU A 310 4.92 -7.75 -10.49
CA LEU A 310 5.70 -8.16 -9.33
C LEU A 310 4.82 -8.06 -8.07
N ASN A 311 5.05 -8.93 -7.10
CA ASN A 311 4.40 -8.83 -5.80
C ASN A 311 5.45 -8.46 -4.76
N LEU A 312 5.18 -7.42 -3.99
CA LEU A 312 6.03 -6.92 -2.93
C LEU A 312 5.27 -6.92 -1.60
N GLN A 313 5.97 -7.26 -0.53
CA GLN A 313 5.50 -7.20 0.84
C GLN A 313 6.09 -5.99 1.57
N SER A 314 5.57 -5.73 2.76
CA SER A 314 6.15 -4.75 3.68
C SER A 314 7.64 -5.03 3.93
N GLY A 315 8.47 -3.99 3.80
CA GLY A 315 9.93 -4.05 3.92
C GLY A 315 10.66 -4.43 2.63
N GLU A 316 9.96 -4.90 1.59
CA GLU A 316 10.60 -5.27 0.33
C GLU A 316 10.90 -4.05 -0.55
N ARG A 317 11.94 -4.20 -1.37
CA ARG A 317 12.47 -3.15 -2.24
C ARG A 317 12.51 -3.63 -3.69
N LEU A 318 11.96 -2.81 -4.57
CA LEU A 318 12.16 -2.87 -6.01
C LEU A 318 13.32 -1.96 -6.40
N ASN A 319 14.34 -2.51 -7.06
CA ASN A 319 15.40 -1.72 -7.67
C ASN A 319 15.48 -2.03 -9.16
N MET A 320 15.24 -1.02 -9.98
CA MET A 320 15.18 -1.12 -11.42
C MET A 320 16.35 -0.35 -12.03
N LEU A 321 17.16 -1.05 -12.83
CA LEU A 321 18.22 -0.44 -13.63
C LEU A 321 17.75 -0.28 -15.07
N HIS A 322 18.24 0.76 -15.73
CA HIS A 322 17.95 1.08 -17.13
C HIS A 322 19.24 1.05 -17.94
N LYS A 323 19.23 0.30 -19.03
CA LYS A 323 20.32 0.19 -20.01
C LYS A 323 19.91 0.77 -21.36
N VAL A 324 20.80 1.58 -21.93
CA VAL A 324 20.67 2.16 -23.27
C VAL A 324 21.87 1.74 -24.13
N GLN A 325 21.62 1.38 -25.37
CA GLN A 325 22.67 1.03 -26.34
C GLN A 325 22.76 2.07 -27.46
N LEU A 326 23.82 2.87 -27.42
CA LEU A 326 24.13 3.87 -28.43
C LEU A 326 25.18 3.31 -29.42
N SER A 327 24.93 3.47 -30.70
CA SER A 327 25.71 2.96 -31.82
C SER A 327 25.81 4.02 -32.93
N VAL A 328 25.23 3.77 -34.11
CA VAL A 328 25.26 4.64 -35.29
C VAL A 328 24.01 5.52 -35.42
N GLN A 329 23.22 5.66 -34.36
CA GLN A 329 21.96 6.38 -34.43
C GLN A 329 22.14 7.87 -34.71
N GLN A 330 21.15 8.48 -35.36
CA GLN A 330 21.11 9.91 -35.64
C GLN A 330 21.20 10.71 -34.35
N SER A 331 21.97 11.79 -34.38
CA SER A 331 22.01 12.75 -33.28
C SER A 331 20.64 13.41 -33.08
N GLY A 332 20.13 13.35 -31.87
CA GLY A 332 18.86 13.99 -31.51
C GLY A 332 18.40 13.62 -30.11
N THR A 333 17.22 14.11 -29.74
CA THR A 333 16.59 13.77 -28.47
C THR A 333 15.68 12.57 -28.69
N TYR A 334 15.86 11.53 -27.89
CA TYR A 334 15.00 10.34 -27.93
C TYR A 334 14.15 10.27 -26.66
N ARG A 335 12.86 9.96 -26.80
CA ARG A 335 11.91 9.94 -25.68
C ARG A 335 10.95 8.75 -25.74
N ASN A 336 10.52 8.33 -24.56
CA ASN A 336 9.38 7.47 -24.30
C ASN A 336 8.77 7.91 -22.95
N SER A 337 7.49 7.63 -22.73
CA SER A 337 6.82 7.81 -21.45
C SER A 337 6.15 6.50 -21.06
N ALA A 338 6.49 5.99 -19.88
CA ALA A 338 6.00 4.74 -19.34
C ALA A 338 5.35 4.95 -17.96
N THR A 339 4.53 3.99 -17.53
CA THR A 339 3.81 4.03 -16.26
C THR A 339 4.08 2.78 -15.45
N ILE A 340 4.40 2.97 -14.17
CA ILE A 340 4.53 1.92 -13.17
C ILE A 340 3.41 2.15 -12.15
N THR A 341 2.59 1.14 -11.91
CA THR A 341 1.43 1.21 -11.00
C THR A 341 1.66 0.29 -9.82
N PHE A 342 1.39 0.81 -8.61
CA PHE A 342 1.43 0.05 -7.37
C PHE A 342 0.00 -0.11 -6.86
N THR A 343 -0.42 -1.35 -6.60
CA THR A 343 -1.79 -1.68 -6.21
C THR A 343 -1.78 -2.55 -4.95
N LEU A 344 -2.38 -2.06 -3.87
CA LEU A 344 -2.63 -2.84 -2.67
C LEU A 344 -3.71 -3.90 -2.96
N ARG A 345 -3.41 -5.19 -2.81
CA ARG A 345 -4.42 -6.26 -2.99
C ARG A 345 -5.20 -6.47 -1.69
N ALA A 346 -6.28 -5.73 -1.49
CA ALA A 346 -7.17 -5.89 -0.32
C ALA A 346 -7.94 -7.23 -0.29
N VAL A 347 -7.84 -8.05 -1.34
CA VAL A 347 -8.48 -9.37 -1.43
C VAL A 347 -7.39 -10.44 -1.57
N GLU A 348 -7.21 -11.24 -0.52
CA GLU A 348 -6.54 -12.53 -0.66
C GLU A 348 -7.55 -13.53 -1.23
N ASP A 349 -7.31 -14.00 -2.46
CA ASP A 349 -7.92 -15.23 -2.94
C ASP A 349 -7.36 -16.37 -2.08
N TYR A 350 -8.12 -16.82 -1.08
CA TYR A 350 -7.77 -18.01 -0.32
C TYR A 350 -7.80 -19.22 -1.28
N VAL A 351 -6.61 -19.73 -1.61
CA VAL A 351 -6.47 -21.02 -2.29
C VAL A 351 -6.34 -22.09 -1.21
N GLU A 352 -7.34 -22.97 -1.11
CA GLU A 352 -7.21 -24.20 -0.31
C GLU A 352 -5.95 -24.95 -0.73
N LYS A 353 -5.05 -25.22 0.23
CA LYS A 353 -4.05 -26.28 0.03
C LYS A 353 -4.79 -27.61 0.04
N GLN A 354 -4.88 -28.25 -1.12
CA GLN A 354 -5.31 -29.65 -1.26
C GLN A 354 -4.38 -30.60 -0.51
#